data_AF-A0A1C9HN34-F1
#
_entry.id   AF-A0A1C9HN34-F1
#
_cell.length_a   1.000
_cell.length_b   1.000
_cell.length_c   1.000
_cell.angle_alpha   90.00
_cell.angle_beta   90.00
_cell.angle_gamma   90.00
#
_symmetry.space_group_name_H-M   'P 1'
#
loop_
_entity.id
_entity.type
_entity.pdbx_description
1 polymer ?
#
loop_
_entity_poly.entity_id
_entity_poly.type
_entity_poly.pdbx_seq_one_letter_code
_entity_poly.pdbx_strand_id
1 'polypeptide(L)'
;MISGHPNWQPLPWEFYSATNIDDFRRVNPDQGVALRIGAVNPYVFAQFLAKIGHSYAVATYGLDAFEPLLLDLIFSKTDGRFRPWIGGEKIVPPQEKDGLHHISASRVARGGSEFLLVKMRFFRLFPSPIYYALAGRLRTSTTR
;
A
#
# COMPACT_ATOMS: atom_id res chain seq x y z
N MET A 1 -6.35 -6.13 16.38
CA MET A 1 -5.82 -7.48 16.12
C MET A 1 -6.73 -8.43 16.89
N ILE A 2 -7.22 -9.49 16.26
CA ILE A 2 -7.71 -10.64 17.05
C ILE A 2 -6.43 -11.39 17.42
N SER A 3 -6.15 -11.51 18.72
CA SER A 3 -4.99 -12.27 19.21
C SER A 3 -5.07 -13.72 18.69
N GLY A 4 -3.94 -14.31 18.27
CA GLY A 4 -3.84 -15.74 17.96
C GLY A 4 -3.83 -16.19 16.49
N HIS A 5 -3.88 -15.29 15.50
CA HIS A 5 -3.79 -15.70 14.07
C HIS A 5 -2.34 -15.82 13.57
N PRO A 6 -1.94 -16.93 12.91
CA PRO A 6 -0.59 -17.09 12.35
C PRO A 6 -0.28 -16.03 11.28
N ASN A 7 0.95 -15.50 11.30
CA ASN A 7 1.42 -14.42 10.40
C ASN A 7 1.34 -14.73 8.89
N TRP A 8 1.10 -15.99 8.50
CA TRP A 8 1.08 -16.46 7.11
C TRP A 8 -0.28 -16.95 6.62
N GLN A 9 -1.30 -16.99 7.49
CA GLN A 9 -2.66 -17.27 7.03
C GLN A 9 -3.32 -15.97 6.59
N PRO A 10 -4.13 -15.98 5.51
CA PRO A 10 -5.02 -14.87 5.25
C PRO A 10 -5.83 -14.62 6.52
N LEU A 11 -5.67 -13.44 7.13
CA LEU A 11 -6.68 -12.97 8.06
C LEU A 11 -8.01 -12.99 7.28
N PRO A 12 -9.12 -13.51 7.85
CA PRO A 12 -10.38 -13.70 7.14
C PRO A 12 -11.09 -12.35 6.91
N TRP A 13 -10.41 -11.41 6.27
CA TRP A 13 -11.02 -10.22 5.71
C TRP A 13 -11.62 -10.65 4.38
N GLU A 14 -12.92 -10.86 4.41
CA GLU A 14 -13.69 -11.02 3.19
C GLU A 14 -13.78 -9.65 2.51
N PHE A 15 -13.29 -9.58 1.27
CA PHE A 15 -13.42 -8.37 0.48
C PHE A 15 -14.75 -8.40 -0.25
N TYR A 16 -15.64 -7.53 0.19
CA TYR A 16 -16.93 -7.31 -0.42
C TYR A 16 -16.89 -6.01 -1.24
N SER A 17 -17.31 -6.08 -2.51
CA SER A 17 -17.54 -4.90 -3.33
C SER A 17 -19.03 -4.65 -3.47
N ALA A 18 -19.44 -3.40 -3.25
CA ALA A 18 -20.78 -2.91 -3.57
C ALA A 18 -20.62 -1.86 -4.68
N THR A 19 -20.91 -2.23 -5.93
CA THR A 19 -20.62 -1.37 -7.09
C THR A 19 -21.80 -0.50 -7.54
N ASN A 20 -23.02 -0.85 -7.15
CA ASN A 20 -24.18 0.05 -7.15
C ASN A 20 -25.29 -0.68 -6.37
N ILE A 21 -25.68 -0.15 -5.22
CA ILE A 21 -26.68 -0.77 -4.36
C ILE A 21 -28.04 -0.89 -5.07
N ASP A 22 -28.39 0.09 -5.90
CA ASP A 22 -29.72 0.18 -6.51
C ASP A 22 -29.86 -0.74 -7.72
N ASP A 23 -28.83 -0.81 -8.59
CA ASP A 23 -28.82 -1.77 -9.71
C ASP A 23 -28.80 -3.21 -9.19
N PHE A 24 -28.10 -3.47 -8.09
CA PHE A 24 -27.99 -4.80 -7.50
C PHE A 24 -29.31 -5.27 -6.86
N ARG A 25 -29.99 -4.38 -6.12
CA ARG A 25 -31.33 -4.65 -5.56
C ARG A 25 -32.35 -4.99 -6.64
N ARG A 26 -32.22 -4.44 -7.84
CA ARG A 26 -33.11 -4.74 -8.97
C ARG A 26 -32.98 -6.19 -9.46
N VAL A 27 -31.79 -6.78 -9.39
CA VAL A 27 -31.51 -8.13 -9.90
C VAL A 27 -31.51 -9.21 -8.83
N ASN A 28 -31.29 -8.86 -7.56
CA ASN A 28 -31.21 -9.83 -6.46
C ASN A 28 -31.74 -9.24 -5.14
N PRO A 29 -33.07 -9.14 -4.96
CA PRO A 29 -33.70 -8.39 -3.86
C PRO A 29 -33.50 -9.02 -2.47
N ASP A 30 -33.23 -10.33 -2.40
CA ASP A 30 -33.23 -11.08 -1.13
C ASP A 30 -31.83 -11.28 -0.51
N GLN A 31 -30.76 -10.83 -1.17
CA GLN A 31 -29.37 -10.97 -0.69
C GLN A 31 -28.74 -9.64 -0.29
N GLY A 32 -27.95 -9.66 0.79
CA GLY A 32 -27.15 -8.52 1.26
C GLY A 32 -26.19 -7.99 0.20
N VAL A 33 -26.02 -6.67 0.17
CA VAL A 33 -25.54 -5.87 -0.97
C VAL A 33 -24.02 -5.93 -1.21
N ALA A 34 -23.46 -7.12 -1.26
CA ALA A 34 -22.01 -7.31 -1.21
C ALA A 34 -21.59 -8.53 -2.06
N LEU A 35 -20.99 -8.28 -3.22
CA LEU A 35 -20.37 -9.34 -4.01
C LEU A 35 -19.07 -9.77 -3.32
N ARG A 36 -18.97 -11.05 -2.94
CA ARG A 36 -17.72 -11.64 -2.43
C ARG A 36 -16.72 -11.71 -3.58
N ILE A 37 -15.71 -10.85 -3.55
CA ILE A 37 -14.64 -10.82 -4.55
C ILE A 37 -13.55 -11.85 -4.22
N GLY A 38 -13.31 -12.10 -2.93
CA GLY A 38 -12.33 -13.08 -2.47
C GLY A 38 -11.79 -12.78 -1.07
N ALA A 39 -10.87 -13.62 -0.62
CA ALA A 39 -10.10 -13.39 0.61
C ALA A 39 -8.83 -12.60 0.26
N VAL A 40 -8.61 -11.47 0.93
CA VAL A 40 -7.39 -10.67 0.78
C VAL A 40 -6.71 -10.58 2.14
N ASN A 41 -5.40 -10.83 2.16
CA ASN A 41 -4.59 -10.50 3.33
C ASN A 41 -3.98 -9.10 3.15
N PRO A 42 -4.54 -8.05 3.76
CA PRO A 42 -4.04 -6.69 3.60
C PRO A 42 -2.60 -6.54 4.13
N TYR A 43 -2.18 -7.39 5.08
CA TYR A 43 -0.81 -7.38 5.59
C TYR A 43 0.18 -7.88 4.53
N VAL A 44 -0.10 -9.03 3.90
CA VAL A 44 0.75 -9.58 2.83
C VAL A 44 0.79 -8.61 1.63
N PHE A 45 -0.34 -7.99 1.30
CA PHE A 45 -0.36 -6.96 0.26
C PHE A 45 0.48 -5.73 0.65
N ALA A 46 0.43 -5.30 1.91
CA ALA A 46 1.29 -4.24 2.41
C ALA A 46 2.78 -4.62 2.36
N GLN A 47 3.15 -5.87 2.62
CA GLN A 47 4.52 -6.36 2.45
C GLN A 47 4.98 -6.32 0.99
N PHE A 48 4.10 -6.66 0.05
CA PHE A 48 4.37 -6.51 -1.38
C PHE A 48 4.67 -5.05 -1.74
N LEU A 49 3.83 -4.11 -1.30
CA LEU A 49 4.06 -2.67 -1.48
C LEU A 49 5.36 -2.21 -0.82
N ALA A 50 5.66 -2.70 0.38
CA ALA A 50 6.87 -2.36 1.12
C ALA A 50 8.14 -2.79 0.38
N LYS A 51 8.15 -4.00 -0.19
CA LYS A 51 9.27 -4.51 -1.00
C LYS A 51 9.54 -3.61 -2.21
N ILE A 52 8.49 -3.28 -2.97
CA ILE A 52 8.62 -2.40 -4.14
C ILE A 52 9.11 -1.01 -3.72
N GLY A 53 8.50 -0.42 -2.70
CA GLY A 53 8.88 0.90 -2.19
C GLY A 53 10.34 0.94 -1.74
N HIS A 54 10.78 -0.03 -0.94
CA HIS A 54 12.16 -0.10 -0.47
C HIS A 54 13.15 -0.30 -1.62
N SER A 55 12.92 -1.26 -2.52
CA SER A 55 13.79 -1.51 -3.65
C SER A 55 13.92 -0.31 -4.58
N TYR A 56 12.80 0.38 -4.88
CA TYR A 56 12.84 1.60 -5.69
C TYR A 56 13.65 2.72 -5.02
N ALA A 57 13.46 2.93 -3.72
CA ALA A 57 14.20 3.94 -2.97
C ALA A 57 15.71 3.64 -2.95
N VAL A 58 16.10 2.38 -2.70
CA VAL A 58 17.52 1.97 -2.74
C VAL A 58 18.10 2.16 -4.14
N ALA A 59 17.38 1.78 -5.20
CA ALA A 59 17.86 1.93 -6.58
C ALA A 59 18.02 3.40 -7.00
N THR A 60 17.17 4.30 -6.46
CA THR A 60 17.14 5.71 -6.85
C THR A 60 18.09 6.57 -6.01
N TYR A 61 18.21 6.31 -4.71
CA TYR A 61 18.95 7.16 -3.76
C TYR A 61 20.19 6.49 -3.18
N GLY A 62 20.35 5.17 -3.34
CA GLY A 62 21.39 4.40 -2.69
C GLY A 62 20.97 3.86 -1.31
N LEU A 63 21.62 2.78 -0.89
CA LEU A 63 21.32 2.07 0.35
C LEU A 63 21.56 2.92 1.60
N ASP A 64 22.58 3.77 1.59
CA ASP A 64 23.03 4.55 2.75
C ASP A 64 22.43 5.96 2.83
N ALA A 65 21.61 6.36 1.85
CA ALA A 65 21.03 7.71 1.80
C ALA A 65 19.93 7.95 2.84
N PHE A 66 19.40 6.89 3.45
CA PHE A 66 18.30 6.96 4.41
C PHE A 66 18.40 5.87 5.48
N GLU A 67 17.65 6.06 6.56
CA GLU A 67 17.35 5.02 7.54
C GLU A 67 16.08 4.27 7.09
N PRO A 68 16.19 2.97 6.77
CA PRO A 68 15.07 2.24 6.19
C PRO A 68 13.99 1.94 7.23
N LEU A 69 12.74 2.31 6.92
CA LEU A 69 11.60 2.14 7.83
C LEU A 69 10.73 0.92 7.50
N LEU A 70 10.96 0.29 6.35
CA LEU A 70 10.11 -0.80 5.84
C LEU A 70 10.63 -2.21 6.17
N LEU A 71 11.85 -2.36 6.67
CA LEU A 71 12.47 -3.68 6.83
C LEU A 71 11.70 -4.57 7.81
N ASP A 72 11.26 -4.04 8.94
CA ASP A 72 10.47 -4.83 9.89
C ASP A 72 9.16 -5.30 9.28
N LEU A 73 8.48 -4.47 8.48
CA LEU A 73 7.28 -4.87 7.76
C LEU A 73 7.60 -5.96 6.73
N ILE A 74 8.66 -5.79 5.94
CA ILE A 74 9.10 -6.76 4.92
C ILE A 74 9.43 -8.12 5.55
N PHE A 75 10.03 -8.14 6.73
CA PHE A 75 10.43 -9.35 7.46
C PHE A 75 9.39 -9.87 8.46
N SER A 76 8.14 -9.39 8.38
CA SER A 76 7.03 -9.83 9.24
C SER A 76 7.24 -9.58 10.75
N LYS A 77 7.98 -8.52 11.12
CA LYS A 77 8.33 -8.15 12.50
C LYS A 77 7.46 -7.03 13.08
N THR A 78 6.31 -6.74 12.47
CA THR A 78 5.42 -5.63 12.88
C THR A 78 4.11 -6.08 13.51
N ASP A 79 3.94 -7.38 13.80
CA ASP A 79 2.72 -7.95 14.40
C ASP A 79 1.44 -7.53 13.66
N GLY A 80 1.46 -7.62 12.33
CA GLY A 80 0.32 -7.25 11.49
C GLY A 80 0.11 -5.75 11.31
N ARG A 81 0.93 -4.89 11.92
CA ARG A 81 0.85 -3.43 11.76
C ARG A 81 1.57 -3.00 10.49
N PHE A 82 0.89 -2.26 9.63
CA PHE A 82 1.46 -1.75 8.37
C PHE A 82 1.06 -0.31 8.05
N ARG A 83 -0.09 0.14 8.55
CA ARG A 83 -0.69 1.45 8.29
C ARG A 83 0.20 2.67 8.59
N PRO A 84 1.16 2.63 9.54
CA PRO A 84 2.09 3.74 9.71
C PRO A 84 3.02 3.98 8.51
N TRP A 85 3.29 2.94 7.70
CA TRP A 85 4.26 2.99 6.60
C TRP A 85 3.62 2.84 5.22
N ILE A 86 2.50 2.15 5.13
CA ILE A 86 1.81 1.86 3.87
C ILE A 86 0.45 2.56 3.85
N GLY A 87 0.21 3.30 2.78
CA GLY A 87 -1.04 4.02 2.54
C GLY A 87 -1.50 3.90 1.09
N GLY A 88 -2.59 4.60 0.78
CA GLY A 88 -3.11 4.71 -0.58
C GLY A 88 -4.18 5.79 -0.68
N GLU A 89 -4.44 6.22 -1.90
CA GLU A 89 -5.50 7.20 -2.17
C GLU A 89 -6.87 6.55 -2.01
N LYS A 90 -7.80 7.30 -1.41
CA LYS A 90 -9.21 6.86 -1.30
C LYS A 90 -9.95 7.01 -2.63
N ILE A 91 -9.58 8.03 -3.40
CA ILE A 91 -10.16 8.32 -4.70
C ILE A 91 -9.33 7.58 -5.74
N VAL A 92 -9.96 6.66 -6.46
CA VAL A 92 -9.33 5.92 -7.56
C VAL A 92 -9.26 6.84 -8.78
N PRO A 93 -8.06 7.19 -9.28
CA PRO A 93 -7.97 8.01 -10.48
C PRO A 93 -8.49 7.25 -11.71
N PRO A 94 -8.93 7.95 -12.77
CA PRO A 94 -9.35 7.31 -14.00
C PRO A 94 -8.18 6.58 -14.69
N GLN A 95 -8.51 5.70 -15.62
CA GLN A 95 -7.52 5.04 -16.46
C GLN A 95 -6.74 6.05 -17.32
N GLU A 96 -5.50 5.72 -17.62
CA GLU A 96 -4.61 6.53 -18.45
C GLU A 96 -4.32 5.80 -19.77
N LYS A 97 -4.10 6.55 -20.85
CA LYS A 97 -3.91 5.98 -22.19
C LYS A 97 -2.58 5.26 -22.35
N ASP A 98 -1.55 5.72 -21.62
CA ASP A 98 -0.18 5.24 -21.76
C ASP A 98 0.44 4.82 -20.42
N GLY A 99 1.30 3.79 -20.49
CA GLY A 99 2.07 3.25 -19.37
C GLY A 99 1.32 2.18 -18.58
N LEU A 100 2.03 1.12 -18.18
CA LEU A 100 1.46 0.03 -17.40
C LEU A 100 1.48 0.32 -15.89
N HIS A 101 2.62 0.79 -15.40
CA HIS A 101 2.85 1.12 -13.99
C HIS A 101 3.50 2.51 -13.90
N HIS A 102 3.32 3.17 -12.77
CA HIS A 102 4.06 4.38 -12.43
C HIS A 102 4.61 4.26 -11.00
N ILE A 103 5.91 4.45 -10.86
CA ILE A 103 6.58 4.48 -9.57
C ILE A 103 7.43 5.74 -9.54
N SER A 104 7.34 6.49 -8.45
CA SER A 104 8.14 7.69 -8.22
C SER A 104 8.42 7.85 -6.74
N ALA A 105 9.42 8.64 -6.40
CA ALA A 105 9.74 8.98 -5.02
C ALA A 105 9.75 10.50 -4.83
N SER A 106 9.27 10.94 -3.68
CA SER A 106 9.32 12.33 -3.25
C SER A 106 9.86 12.43 -1.83
N ARG A 107 10.44 13.60 -1.52
CA ARG A 107 10.79 13.97 -0.15
C ARG A 107 9.59 14.62 0.50
N VAL A 108 9.27 14.20 1.72
CA VAL A 108 8.18 14.78 2.51
C VAL A 108 8.70 15.16 3.89
N ALA A 109 8.41 16.39 4.33
CA ALA A 109 8.80 16.86 5.65
C ALA A 109 7.65 16.67 6.65
N ARG A 110 7.93 16.07 7.81
CA ARG A 110 6.97 15.92 8.90
C ARG A 110 7.69 15.86 10.25
N GLY A 111 7.24 16.66 11.22
CA GLY A 111 7.79 16.63 12.58
C GLY A 111 9.30 16.87 12.65
N GLY A 112 9.82 17.79 11.84
CA GLY A 112 11.26 18.12 11.80
C GLY A 112 12.15 17.07 11.13
N SER A 113 11.58 16.01 10.55
CA SER A 113 12.30 15.00 9.77
C SER A 113 11.86 15.03 8.31
N GLU A 114 12.80 14.74 7.40
CA GLU A 114 12.49 14.46 6.00
C GLU A 114 12.43 12.95 5.76
N PHE A 115 11.48 12.53 4.94
CA PHE A 115 11.25 11.13 4.61
C PHE A 115 11.22 10.92 3.11
N LEU A 116 11.62 9.72 2.68
CA LEU A 116 11.40 9.22 1.33
C LEU A 116 10.05 8.54 1.24
N LEU A 117 9.14 9.13 0.49
CA LEU A 117 7.83 8.58 0.19
C LEU A 117 7.84 8.04 -1.24
N VAL A 118 7.61 6.74 -1.41
CA VAL A 118 7.48 6.11 -2.72
C VAL A 118 6.00 6.00 -3.08
N LYS A 119 5.64 6.61 -4.20
CA LYS A 119 4.30 6.58 -4.81
C LYS A 119 4.29 5.50 -5.88
N MET A 120 3.27 4.64 -5.84
CA MET A 120 3.13 3.51 -6.75
C MET A 120 1.71 3.48 -7.31
N ARG A 121 1.57 3.32 -8.62
CA ARG A 121 0.30 3.03 -9.28
C ARG A 121 0.50 1.86 -10.22
N PHE A 122 -0.21 0.76 -10.00
CA PHE A 122 -0.11 -0.43 -10.85
C PHE A 122 -1.28 -0.50 -11.82
N PHE A 123 -1.05 -1.03 -13.03
CA PHE A 123 -2.09 -1.26 -14.02
C PHE A 123 -2.93 0.00 -14.32
N ARG A 124 -2.26 1.13 -14.56
CA ARG A 124 -2.92 2.44 -14.80
C ARG A 124 -3.74 2.49 -16.10
N LEU A 125 -3.67 1.45 -16.93
CA LEU A 125 -4.59 1.18 -18.03
C LEU A 125 -6.02 0.89 -17.56
N PHE A 126 -6.22 0.65 -16.26
CA PHE A 126 -7.52 0.55 -15.60
C PHE A 126 -7.66 1.62 -14.51
N PRO A 127 -8.89 1.90 -14.03
CA PRO A 127 -9.09 2.66 -12.80
C PRO A 127 -8.48 1.91 -11.61
N SER A 128 -7.22 2.19 -11.31
CA SER A 128 -6.46 1.55 -10.25
C SER A 128 -5.99 2.56 -9.19
N PRO A 129 -5.97 2.15 -7.91
CA PRO A 129 -5.56 3.02 -6.81
C PRO A 129 -4.07 3.38 -6.87
N ILE A 130 -3.75 4.50 -6.25
CA ILE A 130 -2.38 4.90 -5.94
C ILE A 130 -2.05 4.42 -4.52
N TYR A 131 -0.88 3.83 -4.35
CA TYR A 131 -0.32 3.39 -3.08
C TYR A 131 0.89 4.22 -2.69
N TYR A 132 1.16 4.26 -1.40
CA TYR A 132 2.30 4.95 -0.83
C TYR A 132 3.08 4.01 0.10
N ALA A 133 4.40 4.08 0.04
CA ALA A 133 5.29 3.43 0.99
C ALA A 133 6.30 4.45 1.53
N LEU A 134 6.33 4.61 2.85
CA LEU A 134 7.32 5.44 3.53
C LEU A 134 8.63 4.66 3.65
N ALA A 135 9.50 4.78 2.65
CA ALA A 135 10.70 3.95 2.51
C ALA A 135 11.72 4.15 3.63
N GLY A 136 11.87 5.40 4.09
CA GLY A 136 12.83 5.72 5.11
C GLY A 136 12.85 7.17 5.53
N ARG A 137 13.59 7.45 6.59
CA ARG A 137 13.94 8.81 7.03
C ARG A 137 15.27 9.22 6.40
N LEU A 138 15.33 10.37 5.74
CA LEU A 138 16.58 10.88 5.18
C LEU A 138 17.57 11.18 6.30
N ARG A 139 18.84 10.81 6.09
CA ARG A 139 19.91 11.20 6.99
C ARG A 139 20.21 12.66 6.74
N THR A 140 20.10 13.50 7.77
CA THR A 140 20.60 14.87 7.69
C THR A 140 22.09 14.80 7.41
N SER A 141 22.55 15.36 6.29
CA SER A 141 23.98 15.52 6.05
C SER A 141 24.51 16.50 7.09
N THR A 142 25.15 16.01 8.13
CA THR A 142 26.04 16.84 8.93
C THR A 142 27.21 17.17 8.01
N THR A 143 27.20 18.36 7.42
CA THR A 143 28.38 18.95 6.77
C THR A 143 29.49 18.92 7.82
N ARG A 144 30.51 18.09 7.60
CA ARG A 144 31.76 18.08 8.36
C ARG A 144 32.78 18.92 7.62
#